data_AF-A0A7Z8G5I6-F1
#
_entry.id   AF-A0A7Z8G5I6-F1
#
_cell.length_a   1.000
_cell.length_b   1.000
_cell.length_c   1.000
_cell.angle_alpha   90.00
_cell.angle_beta   90.00
_cell.angle_gamma   90.00
#
_symmetry.space_group_name_H-M   'P 1'
#
loop_
_entity.id
_entity.type
_entity.pdbx_description
1 polymer ?
#
loop_
_entity_poly.entity_id
_entity_poly.type
_entity_poly.pdbx_seq_one_letter_code
_entity_poly.pdbx_strand_id
1 'polypeptide(L)'
;MNKEEELLKDYQQTRQKLEEQEDTIKEFQRKGQRMAEEAYSELRYLLSDISENNDSLNEARVELARLEEDLLVELNQEKKNIVRQQEEAEYQYRKDLQRLKQGD
;
A
#
# COMPACT_ATOMS: atom_id res chain seq x y z
N MET A 1 29.86 -14.17 -16.56
CA MET A 1 29.18 -12.98 -16.01
C MET A 1 30.07 -12.46 -14.91
N ASN A 2 30.27 -11.14 -14.81
CA ASN A 2 31.04 -10.56 -13.71
C ASN A 2 30.21 -10.65 -12.42
N LYS A 3 30.80 -10.96 -11.27
CA LYS A 3 30.11 -10.99 -9.96
C LYS A 3 29.42 -9.65 -9.64
N GLU A 4 29.99 -8.53 -10.08
CA GLU A 4 29.35 -7.21 -9.94
C GLU A 4 28.06 -7.10 -10.77
N GLU A 5 28.04 -7.66 -11.98
CA GLU A 5 26.84 -7.68 -12.84
C GLU A 5 25.74 -8.58 -12.25
N GLU A 6 26.13 -9.71 -11.64
CA GLU A 6 25.19 -10.60 -10.94
C GLU A 6 24.55 -9.90 -9.74
N LEU A 7 25.36 -9.24 -8.89
CA LEU A 7 24.85 -8.45 -7.76
C LEU A 7 23.91 -7.33 -8.19
N LEU A 8 24.25 -6.61 -9.27
CA LEU A 8 23.40 -5.55 -9.80
C LEU A 8 22.06 -6.11 -10.30
N LYS A 9 22.10 -7.22 -11.04
CA LYS A 9 20.89 -7.85 -11.57
C LYS A 9 19.96 -8.34 -10.46
N ASP A 10 20.50 -8.98 -9.43
CA ASP A 10 19.71 -9.48 -8.30
C ASP A 10 19.07 -8.33 -7.51
N TYR A 11 19.82 -7.23 -7.30
CA TYR A 11 19.30 -6.02 -6.69
C TYR A 11 18.17 -5.41 -7.52
N GLN A 12 18.35 -5.25 -8.83
CA GLN A 12 17.34 -4.69 -9.73
C GLN A 12 16.06 -5.53 -9.75
N GLN A 13 16.20 -6.86 -9.81
CA GLN A 13 15.04 -7.76 -9.77
C GLN A 13 14.28 -7.67 -8.44
N THR A 14 15.00 -7.57 -7.33
CA THR A 14 14.39 -7.40 -6.01
C THR A 14 13.68 -6.06 -5.91
N ARG A 15 14.34 -4.99 -6.36
CA ARG A 15 13.80 -3.63 -6.38
C ARG A 15 12.51 -3.55 -7.19
N GLN A 16 12.52 -4.11 -8.40
CA GLN A 16 11.35 -4.11 -9.29
C GLN A 16 10.15 -4.81 -8.63
N LYS A 17 10.35 -5.97 -8.01
CA LYS A 17 9.25 -6.69 -7.33
C LYS A 17 8.64 -5.87 -6.18
N LEU A 18 9.48 -5.17 -5.42
CA LEU A 18 9.01 -4.31 -4.33
C LEU A 18 8.26 -3.09 -4.86
N GLU A 19 8.67 -2.53 -6.00
CA GLU A 19 7.95 -1.43 -6.66
C GLU A 19 6.59 -1.89 -7.20
N GLU A 20 6.51 -3.08 -7.80
CA GLU A 20 5.25 -3.70 -8.24
C GLU A 20 4.28 -3.93 -7.06
N GLN A 21 4.79 -4.35 -5.90
CA GLN A 21 3.99 -4.47 -4.69
C GLN A 21 3.51 -3.11 -4.18
N GLU A 22 4.35 -2.07 -4.21
CA GLU A 22 3.96 -0.72 -3.82
C GLU A 22 2.86 -0.17 -4.73
N ASP A 23 2.95 -0.42 -6.04
CA ASP A 23 1.93 -0.02 -7.00
C ASP A 23 0.60 -0.76 -6.78
N THR A 24 0.66 -2.04 -6.43
CA THR A 24 -0.51 -2.82 -6.03
C THR A 24 -1.22 -2.20 -4.80
N ILE A 25 -0.46 -1.74 -3.79
CA ILE A 25 -1.05 -1.02 -2.63
C ILE A 25 -1.74 0.26 -3.07
N LYS A 26 -1.12 1.05 -3.96
CA LYS A 26 -1.72 2.28 -4.48
C LYS A 26 -3.02 1.99 -5.23
N GLU A 27 -3.09 0.89 -5.97
CA GLU A 27 -4.31 0.45 -6.64
C GLU A 27 -5.41 0.08 -5.66
N PHE A 28 -5.08 -0.69 -4.60
CA PHE A 28 -6.03 -1.01 -3.54
C PHE A 28 -6.55 0.23 -2.83
N GLN A 29 -5.67 1.21 -2.53
CA GLN A 29 -6.07 2.48 -1.93
C GLN A 29 -7.08 3.23 -2.82
N ARG A 30 -6.79 3.36 -4.12
CA ARG A 30 -7.72 4.02 -5.07
C ARG A 30 -9.03 3.27 -5.19
N LYS A 31 -9.01 1.93 -5.18
CA LYS A 31 -10.22 1.11 -5.25
C LYS A 31 -11.07 1.27 -3.99
N GLY A 32 -10.46 1.20 -2.82
CA GLY A 32 -11.12 1.41 -1.54
C GLY A 32 -11.78 2.78 -1.45
N GLN A 33 -11.06 3.84 -1.86
CA GLN A 33 -11.59 5.20 -1.90
C GLN A 33 -12.84 5.30 -2.81
N ARG A 34 -12.79 4.76 -4.02
CA ARG A 34 -13.97 4.76 -4.92
C ARG A 34 -15.15 4.03 -4.32
N MET A 35 -14.92 2.87 -3.70
CA MET A 35 -15.99 2.10 -3.06
C MET A 35 -16.61 2.86 -1.88
N ALA A 36 -15.79 3.53 -1.06
CA ALA A 36 -16.29 4.37 0.03
C ALA A 36 -17.11 5.56 -0.49
N GLU A 37 -16.63 6.27 -1.52
CA GLU A 37 -17.34 7.38 -2.16
C GLU A 37 -18.70 6.94 -2.72
N GLU A 38 -18.76 5.79 -3.41
CA GLU A 38 -20.00 5.18 -3.90
C GLU A 38 -20.97 4.88 -2.74
N ALA A 39 -20.49 4.21 -1.69
CA ALA A 39 -21.31 3.85 -0.53
C ALA A 39 -21.83 5.09 0.23
N TYR A 40 -21.01 6.13 0.40
CA TYR A 40 -21.47 7.38 1.01
C TYR A 40 -22.52 8.10 0.16
N SER A 41 -22.39 8.05 -1.17
CA SER A 41 -23.38 8.62 -2.08
C SER A 41 -24.73 7.90 -1.96
N GLU A 42 -24.72 6.57 -1.91
CA GLU A 42 -25.92 5.76 -1.71
C GLU A 42 -26.58 6.01 -0.36
N LEU A 43 -25.79 6.01 0.73
CA LEU A 43 -26.30 6.30 2.07
C LEU A 43 -26.90 7.71 2.16
N ARG A 44 -26.28 8.71 1.51
CA ARG A 44 -26.81 10.07 1.45
C ARG A 44 -28.13 10.12 0.70
N TYR A 45 -28.24 9.42 -0.44
CA TYR A 45 -29.49 9.35 -1.20
C TYR A 45 -30.62 8.74 -0.36
N LEU A 46 -30.36 7.59 0.29
CA LEU A 46 -31.33 6.93 1.15
C LEU A 46 -31.76 7.78 2.34
N LEU A 47 -30.81 8.47 3.01
CA LEU A 47 -31.11 9.37 4.12
C LEU A 47 -31.91 10.60 3.68
N SER A 48 -31.77 11.05 2.43
CA SER A 48 -32.52 12.22 1.93
C SER A 48 -33.99 11.93 1.64
N ASP A 49 -34.34 10.67 1.40
CA ASP A 49 -35.71 10.22 1.08
C ASP A 49 -36.54 9.93 2.34
N ILE A 50 -35.90 9.91 3.52
CA ILE A 50 -36.54 9.57 4.79
C ILE A 50 -36.70 10.83 5.63
N SER A 51 -37.94 11.15 6.01
CA SER A 51 -38.26 12.35 6.83
C SER A 51 -37.97 12.20 8.32
N GLU A 52 -37.62 10.99 8.78
CA GLU A 52 -37.31 10.65 10.17
C GLU A 52 -35.84 10.23 10.33
N ASN A 53 -35.28 10.47 11.53
CA ASN A 53 -33.95 9.99 11.88
C ASN A 53 -33.91 8.46 11.77
N ASN A 54 -33.14 7.95 10.81
CA ASN A 54 -32.91 6.52 10.65
C ASN A 54 -31.58 6.14 11.32
N ASP A 55 -31.67 5.70 12.58
CA ASP A 55 -30.50 5.33 13.38
C ASP A 55 -29.66 4.24 12.71
N SER A 56 -30.28 3.28 12.02
CA SER A 56 -29.56 2.21 11.31
C SER A 56 -28.73 2.73 10.13
N LEU A 57 -29.23 3.72 9.38
CA LEU A 57 -28.44 4.35 8.31
C LEU A 57 -27.31 5.22 8.87
N ASN A 58 -27.51 5.85 10.03
CA ASN A 58 -26.43 6.56 10.72
C ASN A 58 -25.36 5.60 11.25
N GLU A 59 -25.75 4.46 11.82
CA GLU A 59 -24.83 3.39 12.22
C GLU A 59 -24.02 2.86 11.03
N ALA A 60 -24.67 2.61 9.90
CA ALA A 60 -24.00 2.19 8.67
C ALA A 60 -22.95 3.20 8.19
N ARG A 61 -23.23 4.51 8.29
CA ARG A 61 -22.25 5.56 7.96
C ARG A 61 -21.06 5.58 8.91
N VAL A 62 -21.29 5.38 10.21
CA VAL A 62 -20.21 5.30 11.21
C VAL A 62 -19.33 4.08 10.96
N GLU A 63 -19.95 2.93 10.68
CA GLU A 63 -19.21 1.70 10.41
C GLU A 63 -18.42 1.78 9.10
N LEU A 64 -18.98 2.38 8.04
CA LEU A 64 -18.27 2.65 6.80
C LEU A 64 -17.01 3.51 7.03
N ALA A 65 -17.12 4.55 7.85
CA ALA A 65 -15.98 5.41 8.20
C ALA A 65 -14.88 4.65 8.96
N ARG A 66 -15.27 3.73 9.86
CA ARG A 66 -14.30 2.87 10.56
C ARG A 66 -13.59 1.92 9.62
N LEU A 67 -14.32 1.24 8.74
CA LEU A 67 -13.75 0.33 7.76
C LEU A 67 -12.79 1.05 6.79
N GLU A 68 -13.12 2.28 6.41
CA GLU A 68 -12.24 3.13 5.60
C GLU A 68 -10.94 3.48 6.35
N GLU A 69 -11.05 3.86 7.63
CA GLU A 69 -9.90 4.15 8.48
C GLU A 69 -9.01 2.91 8.66
N ASP A 70 -9.59 1.76 9.00
CA ASP A 70 -8.88 0.50 9.20
C ASP A 70 -8.13 0.09 7.92
N LEU A 71 -8.79 0.16 6.76
CA LEU A 71 -8.17 -0.11 5.47
C LEU A 71 -6.97 0.82 5.21
N LEU A 72 -7.11 2.12 5.48
CA LEU A 72 -6.04 3.09 5.30
C LEU A 72 -4.86 2.81 6.24
N VAL A 73 -5.13 2.42 7.49
CA VAL A 73 -4.09 2.05 8.46
C VAL A 73 -3.32 0.83 7.97
N GLU A 74 -4.03 -0.23 7.54
CA GLU A 74 -3.40 -1.45 7.02
C GLU A 74 -2.55 -1.19 5.78
N LEU A 75 -3.08 -0.48 4.79
CA LEU A 75 -2.35 -0.15 3.55
C LEU A 75 -1.12 0.72 3.83
N ASN A 76 -1.22 1.68 4.77
CA ASN A 76 -0.07 2.50 5.16
C ASN A 76 0.99 1.69 5.89
N GLN A 77 0.59 0.75 6.74
CA GLN A 77 1.53 -0.12 7.43
C GLN A 77 2.28 -1.01 6.44
N GLU A 78 1.58 -1.59 5.46
CA GLU A 78 2.21 -2.43 4.46
C GLU A 78 3.11 -1.62 3.52
N LYS A 79 2.70 -0.41 3.13
CA LYS A 79 3.56 0.50 2.37
C LYS A 79 4.87 0.80 3.11
N LYS A 80 4.81 1.06 4.42
CA LYS A 80 6.03 1.28 5.23
C LYS A 80 6.93 0.04 5.25
N ASN A 81 6.35 -1.16 5.32
CA ASN A 81 7.12 -2.40 5.26
C ASN A 81 7.89 -2.55 3.94
N ILE A 82 7.23 -2.26 2.81
CA ILE A 82 7.86 -2.31 1.48
C ILE A 82 8.99 -1.29 1.36
N VAL A 83 8.78 -0.04 1.80
CA VAL A 83 9.82 0.99 1.77
C VAL A 83 11.03 0.55 2.60
N ARG A 84 10.81 -0.03 3.78
CA ARG A 84 11.91 -0.56 4.60
C ARG A 84 12.66 -1.70 3.88
N GLN A 85 11.94 -2.62 3.22
CA GLN A 85 12.56 -3.70 2.46
C GLN A 85 13.38 -3.18 1.26
N GLN A 86 12.90 -2.13 0.62
CA GLN A 86 13.60 -1.43 -0.46
C GLN A 86 14.92 -0.83 0.02
N GLU A 87 14.92 -0.16 1.18
CA GLU A 87 16.12 0.39 1.82
C GLU A 87 17.10 -0.71 2.23
N GLU A 88 16.60 -1.81 2.79
CA GLU A 88 17.41 -2.96 3.19
C GLU A 88 18.08 -3.66 1.99
N ALA A 89 17.34 -3.82 0.89
CA ALA A 89 17.88 -4.36 -0.36
C ALA A 89 19.00 -3.49 -0.92
N GLU A 90 18.84 -2.16 -0.90
CA GLU A 90 19.88 -1.23 -1.35
C GLU A 90 21.11 -1.26 -0.44
N TYR A 91 20.90 -1.27 0.88
CA TYR A 91 21.99 -1.37 1.84
C TYR A 91 22.79 -2.66 1.64
N GLN A 92 22.11 -3.80 1.49
CA GLN A 92 22.75 -5.10 1.30
C GLN A 92 23.53 -5.16 -0.01
N TYR A 93 22.95 -4.65 -1.11
CA TYR A 93 23.65 -4.52 -2.40
C TYR A 93 24.94 -3.70 -2.29
N ARG A 94 24.87 -2.50 -1.68
CA ARG A 94 26.05 -1.62 -1.49
C ARG A 94 27.14 -2.30 -0.65
N LYS A 95 26.74 -3.02 0.40
CA LYS A 95 27.63 -3.75 1.28
C LYS A 95 28.35 -4.91 0.57
N ASP A 96 27.62 -5.69 -0.22
CA ASP A 96 28.20 -6.80 -0.96
C ASP A 96 29.10 -6.31 -2.10
N LEU A 97 28.73 -5.22 -2.76
CA LEU A 97 29.58 -4.54 -3.74
C LEU A 97 30.90 -4.05 -3.13
N GLN A 98 30.84 -3.46 -1.93
CA GLN A 98 32.04 -3.02 -1.22
C GLN A 98 32.95 -4.20 -0.86
N ARG A 99 32.38 -5.31 -0.39
CA ARG A 99 33.12 -6.53 -0.06
C ARG A 99 33.79 -7.14 -1.29
N LEU A 100 33.11 -7.16 -2.42
CA LEU A 100 33.68 -7.62 -3.69
C LEU A 100 34.91 -6.77 -4.06
N LYS A 101 34.78 -5.44 -3.99
CA LYS A 101 35.86 -4.48 -4.28
C LYS A 101 37.04 -4.49 -3.30
N GLN A 102 36.85 -5.03 -2.09
CA GLN A 102 37.90 -5.15 -1.07
C GLN A 102 38.54 -6.55 -1.03
N GLY A 103 37.88 -7.55 -1.62
CA GLY A 103 38.34 -8.94 -1.69
C GLY A 103 39.01 -9.31 -3.01
N ASP A 104 38.88 -8.48 -4.04
CA ASP A 104 39.67 -8.47 -5.28
C ASP A 104 40.89 -7.54 -5.13
#